data_AF-H1YX32-F1
#
_entry.id   AF-H1YX32-F1
#
_cell.length_a   1.000
_cell.length_b   1.000
_cell.length_c   1.000
_cell.angle_alpha   90.00
_cell.angle_beta   90.00
_cell.angle_gamma   90.00
#
_symmetry.space_group_name_H-M   'P 1'
#
loop_
_entity.id
_entity.type
_entity.pdbx_description
1 polymer ?
#
loop_
_entity_poly.entity_id
_entity_poly.type
_entity_poly.pdbx_seq_one_letter_code
_entity_poly.pdbx_strand_id
1 'polypeptide(L)' 'MFSRKLLEDKDTFSLLIQLTDIAASAHERGDFKRRDAALDEIREIRKQISGQIAESAGNNNSE' A
#
# COMPACT_ATOMS: atom_id res chain seq x y z
N MET A 1 -8.17 5.92 -8.88
CA MET A 1 -7.09 6.82 -9.31
C MET A 1 -5.93 6.59 -8.37
N PHE A 2 -4.81 5.98 -8.81
CA PHE A 2 -3.61 5.91 -7.97
C PHE A 2 -3.07 7.34 -7.83
N SER A 3 -2.98 7.86 -6.61
CA SER A 3 -2.48 9.23 -6.40
C SER A 3 -1.04 9.32 -6.90
N ARG A 4 -0.75 10.30 -7.76
CA ARG A 4 0.62 10.59 -8.28
C ARG A 4 1.68 10.61 -7.17
N LYS A 5 1.30 11.04 -5.98
CA LYS A 5 2.14 11.08 -4.76
C LYS A 5 2.72 9.71 -4.37
N LEU A 6 2.01 8.61 -4.66
CA LEU A 6 2.50 7.25 -4.42
C LEU A 6 3.59 6.82 -5.41
N LEU A 7 3.56 7.36 -6.63
CA LEU A 7 4.61 7.16 -7.64
C LEU A 7 5.86 8.01 -7.34
N GLU A 8 5.70 9.08 -6.56
CA GLU A 8 6.81 9.94 -6.10
C GLU A 8 7.53 9.35 -4.89
N ASP A 9 6.81 8.64 -4.02
CA ASP A 9 7.38 7.85 -2.93
C ASP A 9 7.87 6.48 -3.43
N LYS A 10 9.11 6.49 -3.93
CA LYS A 10 9.79 5.31 -4.49
C LYS A 10 9.89 4.16 -3.49
N ASP A 11 10.00 4.45 -2.20
CA ASP A 11 10.18 3.44 -1.16
C ASP A 11 8.86 2.70 -0.91
N THR A 12 7.76 3.46 -0.77
CA THR A 12 6.41 2.87 -0.64
C THR A 12 6.03 2.07 -1.89
N PHE A 13 6.34 2.57 -3.09
CA PHE A 13 6.10 1.82 -4.33
C PHE A 13 6.93 0.52 -4.41
N SER A 14 8.21 0.57 -4.05
CA SER A 14 9.07 -0.61 -4.03
C SER A 14 8.59 -1.66 -3.03
N LEU A 15 8.17 -1.23 -1.84
CA LEU A 15 7.59 -2.10 -0.81
C LEU A 15 6.32 -2.80 -1.29
N LEU A 16 5.42 -2.08 -1.98
CA LEU A 16 4.20 -2.66 -2.55
C LEU A 16 4.49 -3.75 -3.59
N ILE A 17 5.52 -3.56 -4.43
CA ILE A 17 5.95 -4.60 -5.38
C ILE A 17 6.45 -5.84 -4.62
N GLN A 18 7.35 -5.65 -3.64
CA GLN A 18 7.91 -6.75 -2.87
C GLN A 18 6.83 -7.56 -2.13
N LEU A 19 5.86 -6.89 -1.50
CA LEU A 19 4.76 -7.55 -0.81
C LEU A 19 3.85 -8.32 -1.79
N THR A 20 3.65 -7.79 -2.99
CA THR A 20 2.88 -8.47 -4.05
C THR A 20 3.60 -9.73 -4.53
N ASP A 21 4.92 -9.67 -4.73
CA ASP A 21 5.73 -10.83 -5.11
C ASP A 21 5.73 -11.90 -4.02
N ILE A 22 5.82 -11.49 -2.75
CA ILE A 22 5.72 -12.39 -1.59
C ILE A 22 4.36 -13.07 -1.55
N ALA A 23 3.27 -12.31 -1.73
CA ALA A 23 1.91 -12.85 -1.72
C ALA A 23 1.68 -13.86 -2.85
N ALA A 24 2.14 -13.54 -4.06
CA ALA A 24 2.07 -14.43 -5.22
C ALA A 24 2.87 -15.73 -4.98
N SER A 25 4.14 -15.59 -4.57
CA SER A 25 5.02 -16.74 -4.30
C SER A 25 4.51 -17.60 -3.13
N ALA A 26 3.90 -17.00 -2.11
CA ALA A 26 3.31 -17.72 -0.99
C ALA A 26 2.04 -18.46 -1.42
N HIS A 27 1.21 -17.85 -2.29
CA HIS A 27 0.03 -18.49 -2.86
C HIS A 27 0.39 -19.71 -3.70
N GLU A 28 1.39 -19.60 -4.59
CA GLU A 28 1.87 -20.70 -5.43
C GLU A 28 2.39 -21.89 -4.59
N ARG A 29 2.99 -21.60 -3.44
CA ARG A 29 3.50 -22.63 -2.51
C ARG A 29 2.45 -23.18 -1.53
N GLY A 30 1.21 -22.67 -1.59
CA GLY A 30 0.14 -23.03 -0.63
C GLY A 30 0.36 -22.48 0.79
N ASP A 31 1.31 -21.56 0.99
CA ASP A 31 1.55 -20.89 2.26
C ASP A 31 0.58 -19.71 2.44
N PHE A 32 -0.67 -20.05 2.75
CA PHE A 32 -1.74 -19.05 2.88
C PHE A 32 -1.54 -18.11 4.06
N LYS A 33 -0.84 -18.54 5.12
CA LYS A 33 -0.53 -17.66 6.26
C LYS A 33 0.36 -16.51 5.82
N ARG A 34 1.43 -16.81 5.07
CA ARG A 34 2.37 -15.80 4.60
C ARG A 34 1.78 -14.93 3.50
N ARG A 35 0.92 -15.49 2.65
CA ARG A 35 0.12 -14.73 1.68
C ARG A 35 -0.76 -13.70 2.39
N ASP A 36 -1.52 -14.13 3.39
CA ASP A 36 -2.50 -13.27 4.06
C ASP A 36 -1.80 -12.15 4.85
N ALA A 37 -0.67 -12.45 5.50
CA ALA A 37 0.16 -11.44 6.14
C ALA A 37 0.63 -10.36 5.15
N ALA A 38 1.15 -10.74 3.97
CA ALA A 38 1.58 -9.78 2.95
C ALA A 38 0.42 -8.95 2.40
N LEU A 39 -0.75 -9.56 2.21
CA LEU A 39 -1.95 -8.84 1.77
C LEU A 39 -2.47 -7.86 2.83
N ASP A 40 -2.37 -8.19 4.11
CA ASP A 40 -2.74 -7.29 5.20
C ASP A 40 -1.80 -6.09 5.29
N GLU A 41 -0.49 -6.28 5.10
CA GLU A 41 0.45 -5.15 5.00
C GLU A 41 0.12 -4.21 3.83
N ILE A 42 -0.21 -4.76 2.66
CA ILE A 42 -0.66 -3.95 1.50
C ILE A 42 -1.91 -3.14 1.85
N ARG A 43 -2.87 -3.73 2.60
CA ARG A 43 -4.09 -3.04 3.03
C ARG A 43 -3.78 -1.90 3.99
N GLU A 44 -2.88 -2.10 4.94
CA GLU A 44 -2.47 -1.06 5.89
C GLU A 44 -1.77 0.10 5.19
N ILE A 45 -0.85 -0.17 4.25
CA ILE A 45 -0.20 0.86 3.42
C ILE A 45 -1.27 1.66 2.66
N ARG A 46 -2.24 0.98 2.04
CA ARG A 46 -3.34 1.64 1.34
C ARG A 46 -4.18 2.53 2.27
N LYS A 47 -4.46 2.09 3.51
CA LYS A 47 -5.19 2.91 4.49
C LYS A 47 -4.39 4.15 4.87
N GLN A 48 -3.09 4.02 5.13
CA GLN A 48 -2.21 5.15 5.46
C GLN A 48 -2.18 6.19 4.34
N ILE A 49 -1.99 5.74 3.09
CA ILE A 49 -2.03 6.64 1.92
C ILE A 49 -3.38 7.33 1.81
N SER A 50 -4.48 6.59 1.95
CA SER A 50 -5.84 7.15 1.83
C SER A 50 -6.15 8.14 2.96
N GLY A 51 -5.69 7.87 4.18
CA GLY A 51 -5.81 8.76 5.33
C GLY A 51 -5.00 10.04 5.15
N GLN A 52 -3.73 9.93 4.72
CA GLN A 52 -2.88 11.09 4.43
C GLN A 52 -3.44 11.97 3.31
N ILE A 53 -4.07 11.37 2.29
CA ILE A 53 -4.75 12.10 1.22
C ILE A 53 -5.96 12.88 1.77
N ALA A 54 -6.75 12.26 2.66
CA ALA A 54 -7.90 12.92 3.27
C ALA A 54 -7.49 14.10 4.17
N GLU A 55 -6.45 13.94 4.98
CA GLU A 55 -5.89 15.01 5.82
C GLU A 55 -5.30 16.15 4.98
N SER A 56 -4.55 15.83 3.91
CA SER A 56 -3.98 16.83 3.00
C SER A 56 -5.06 17.60 2.23
N ALA A 57 -6.23 17.00 1.95
CA ALA A 57 -7.32 17.66 1.24
C ALA A 57 -8.15 18.58 2.16
N GLY A 58 -8.25 18.27 3.46
CA GLY A 58 -8.97 19.09 4.44
C GLY A 58 -8.26 20.41 4.80
N ASN A 59 -6.92 20.43 4.74
CA ASN A 59 -6.13 21.59 5.14
C ASN A 59 -6.08 22.72 4.09
N ASN A 60 -6.46 22.45 2.84
CA ASN A 60 -6.40 23.42 1.75
C ASN A 60 -7.65 24.30 1.61
N ASN A 61 -8.64 24.15 2.51
CA ASN A 61 -9.88 24.95 2.52
C ASN A 61 -9.92 25.96 3.69
N SER A 62 -8.78 26.21 4.35
CA SER A 62 -8.67 27.12 5.48
C SER A 62 -7.63 28.22 5.20
N GLU A 63 -7.81 28.99 4.13
CA GLU A 63 -7.22 30.33 3.96
C GLU A 63 -8.24 31.30 3.35
#